data_AF-A0A537XYA2-F1
#
_entry.id   AF-A0A537XYA2-F1
#
_cell.length_a   1.000
_cell.length_b   1.000
_cell.length_c   1.000
_cell.angle_alpha   90.00
_cell.angle_beta   90.00
_cell.angle_gamma   90.00
#
_symmetry.space_group_name_H-M   'P 1'
#
loop_
_entity.id
_entity.type
_entity.pdbx_description
1 polymer ?
#
loop_
_entity_poly.entity_id
_entity_poly.type
_entity_poly.pdbx_seq_one_letter_code
_entity_poly.pdbx_strand_id
1 'polypeptide(L)'
;MGKVPDNTFSKLRITRAYIKLLCIPEGEAKMVSLMQIGNYEIRMLEVAKADTADGPLFSVQLFDYDAQSLVDSRVCDDIEEGVAAFEDFISR
;
A
#
# COMPACT_ATOMS: atom_id res chain seq x y z
N MET A 1 25.76 8.93 -16.24
CA MET A 1 24.43 9.24 -15.68
C MET A 1 23.90 7.96 -15.05
N GLY A 2 24.04 7.77 -13.74
CA GLY A 2 23.61 6.53 -13.08
C GLY A 2 22.09 6.44 -13.12
N LYS A 3 21.53 5.34 -13.63
CA LYS A 3 20.12 5.01 -13.42
C LYS A 3 19.92 4.89 -11.92
N VAL A 4 19.10 5.77 -11.34
CA VAL A 4 18.50 5.49 -10.02
C VAL A 4 17.79 4.15 -10.19
N PRO A 5 18.06 3.12 -9.37
CA PRO A 5 17.32 1.88 -9.47
C PRO A 5 15.84 2.20 -9.22
N ASP A 6 14.96 1.83 -10.15
CA ASP A 6 13.52 2.17 -10.18
C ASP A 6 12.82 1.96 -8.82
N ASN A 7 13.32 1.02 -8.01
CA ASN A 7 12.84 0.71 -6.67
C ASN A 7 12.94 1.88 -5.66
N THR A 8 13.91 2.79 -5.79
CA THR A 8 14.11 3.86 -4.77
C THR A 8 12.87 4.73 -4.59
N PHE A 9 12.14 5.02 -5.66
CA PHE A 9 10.90 5.80 -5.60
C PHE A 9 9.75 5.00 -4.99
N SER A 10 9.61 3.73 -5.33
CA SER A 10 8.63 2.81 -4.75
C SER A 10 8.81 2.72 -3.23
N LYS A 11 10.04 2.48 -2.77
CA LYS A 11 10.37 2.40 -1.35
C LYS A 11 10.07 3.67 -0.57
N LEU A 12 10.43 4.83 -1.13
CA LEU A 12 10.10 6.12 -0.51
C LEU A 12 8.58 6.33 -0.42
N ARG A 13 7.84 5.98 -1.47
CA ARG A 13 6.37 6.11 -1.51
C ARG A 13 5.71 5.21 -0.46
N ILE A 14 6.09 3.94 -0.40
CA ILE A 14 5.54 2.97 0.56
C ILE A 14 5.88 3.38 2.00
N THR A 15 7.15 3.73 2.27
CA THR A 15 7.56 4.19 3.61
C THR A 15 6.77 5.43 4.04
N ARG A 16 6.62 6.42 3.17
CA ARG A 16 5.85 7.64 3.49
C ARG A 16 4.38 7.34 3.72
N ALA A 17 3.79 6.44 2.94
CA ALA A 17 2.40 6.05 3.11
C ALA A 17 2.17 5.30 4.42
N TYR A 18 3.10 4.42 4.80
CA TYR A 18 3.01 3.71 6.08
C TYR A 18 3.09 4.68 7.27
N ILE A 19 4.02 5.65 7.24
CA ILE A 19 4.07 6.69 8.28
C ILE A 19 2.75 7.48 8.35
N LYS A 20 2.19 7.87 7.19
CA LYS A 20 0.90 8.56 7.14
C LYS A 20 -0.22 7.71 7.74
N LEU A 21 -0.25 6.41 7.43
CA LEU A 21 -1.24 5.46 7.92
C LEU A 21 -1.21 5.39 9.45
N LEU A 22 -0.02 5.32 10.05
CA LEU A 22 0.17 5.33 11.51
C LEU A 22 -0.26 6.63 12.18
N CYS A 23 -0.27 7.74 11.45
CA CYS A 23 -0.72 9.04 11.96
C CYS A 23 -2.25 9.23 11.88
N ILE A 24 -3.00 8.31 11.28
CA ILE A 24 -4.47 8.38 11.24
C ILE A 24 -5.01 7.97 12.63
N PRO A 25 -5.85 8.80 13.27
CA PRO A 25 -6.44 8.49 14.57
C PRO A 25 -7.26 7.19 14.58
N GLU A 26 -7.36 6.56 15.75
CA GLU A 26 -8.25 5.42 15.95
C GLU A 26 -9.73 5.81 15.74
N GLY A 27 -10.52 4.89 15.18
CA GLY A 27 -11.94 5.11 14.87
C GLY A 27 -12.20 5.66 13.45
N GLU A 28 -11.17 6.10 12.74
CA GLU A 28 -11.24 6.43 11.30
C GLU A 28 -10.80 5.23 10.45
N ALA A 29 -11.35 5.13 9.23
CA ALA A 29 -10.88 4.15 8.27
C ALA A 29 -9.45 4.48 7.83
N LYS A 30 -8.46 3.73 8.33
CA LYS A 30 -7.05 3.97 8.02
C LYS A 30 -6.72 3.51 6.61
N MET A 31 -6.73 4.47 5.69
CA MET A 31 -6.40 4.26 4.29
C MET A 31 -5.55 5.42 3.76
N VAL A 32 -4.52 5.11 2.98
CA VAL A 32 -3.66 6.08 2.30
C VAL A 32 -3.55 5.74 0.82
N SER A 33 -3.96 6.66 -0.05
CA SER A 33 -3.76 6.54 -1.49
C SER A 33 -2.27 6.54 -1.85
N LEU A 34 -1.83 5.56 -2.65
CA LEU A 34 -0.45 5.45 -3.13
C LEU A 34 -0.31 6.01 -4.55
N MET A 35 -1.23 5.63 -5.45
CA MET A 35 -1.23 6.03 -6.85
C MET A 35 -2.60 5.79 -7.49
N GLN A 36 -3.04 6.71 -8.35
CA GLN A 36 -4.24 6.54 -9.17
C GLN A 36 -3.84 6.32 -10.64
N ILE A 37 -4.47 5.35 -11.30
CA ILE A 37 -4.25 4.98 -12.70
C ILE A 37 -5.61 4.84 -13.38
N GLY A 38 -6.09 5.91 -14.02
CA GLY A 38 -7.43 5.93 -14.60
C GLY A 38 -8.51 5.72 -13.53
N ASN A 39 -9.38 4.73 -13.73
CA ASN A 39 -10.41 4.29 -12.78
C ASN A 39 -9.87 3.38 -11.66
N TYR A 40 -8.58 3.01 -11.70
CA TYR A 40 -7.97 2.19 -10.67
C TYR A 40 -7.20 3.04 -9.65
N GLU A 41 -7.13 2.55 -8.42
CA GLU A 41 -6.29 3.08 -7.37
C GLU A 41 -5.49 1.98 -6.69
N ILE A 42 -4.20 2.23 -6.51
CA ILE A 42 -3.37 1.50 -5.57
C ILE A 42 -3.40 2.25 -4.25
N ARG A 43 -3.81 1.58 -3.17
CA ARG A 43 -4.00 2.16 -1.84
C ARG A 43 -3.45 1.25 -0.73
N MET A 44 -3.03 1.86 0.37
CA MET A 44 -2.55 1.19 1.57
C MET A 44 -3.62 1.23 2.65
N LEU A 45 -3.93 0.10 3.29
CA LEU A 45 -4.89 0.01 4.39
C LEU A 45 -4.28 -0.66 5.61
N GLU A 46 -4.72 -0.23 6.79
CA GLU A 46 -4.44 -0.98 8.03
C GLU A 46 -5.10 -2.36 7.95
N VAL A 47 -4.37 -3.38 8.39
CA VAL A 47 -4.92 -4.72 8.60
C VAL A 47 -5.24 -4.84 10.08
N ALA A 48 -6.43 -5.37 10.40
CA ALA A 48 -6.80 -5.63 11.79
C ALA A 48 -5.77 -6.58 12.40
N LYS A 49 -4.98 -6.09 13.35
CA LYS A 49 -4.03 -6.92 14.09
C LYS A 49 -4.84 -7.82 15.01
N ALA A 50 -4.66 -9.13 14.91
CA ALA A 50 -4.88 -9.98 16.08
C ALA A 50 -3.95 -9.48 17.20
N ASP A 51 -4.32 -9.62 18.48
CA ASP A 51 -3.63 -9.11 19.69
C ASP A 51 -2.13 -9.51 19.87
N THR A 52 -1.49 -10.03 18.84
CA THR A 52 -0.08 -10.37 18.76
C THR A 52 0.74 -9.23 18.16
N ALA A 53 1.90 -8.94 18.76
CA ALA A 53 2.87 -7.96 18.28
C ALA A 53 3.45 -8.25 16.87
N ASP A 54 3.22 -9.46 16.35
CA ASP A 54 3.76 -9.99 15.09
C ASP A 54 2.76 -9.95 13.91
N GLY A 55 1.67 -9.18 14.06
CA GLY A 55 0.68 -9.03 13.00
C GLY A 55 1.18 -8.19 11.82
N PRO A 56 0.60 -8.39 10.61
CA PRO A 56 0.98 -7.66 9.40
C PRO A 56 0.91 -6.15 9.59
N LEU A 57 1.80 -5.41 8.91
CA LEU A 57 1.87 -3.96 9.05
C LEU A 57 0.70 -3.27 8.34
N PHE A 58 0.40 -3.70 7.11
CA PHE A 58 -0.64 -3.13 6.26
C PHE A 58 -1.00 -4.08 5.11
N SER A 59 -1.99 -3.69 4.32
CA SER A 59 -2.26 -4.30 3.01
C SER A 59 -2.14 -3.26 1.91
N VAL A 60 -1.62 -3.67 0.76
CA VAL A 60 -1.64 -2.91 -0.49
C VAL A 60 -2.76 -3.46 -1.35
N GLN A 61 -3.67 -2.61 -1.81
CA GLN A 61 -4.85 -2.99 -2.57
C GLN A 61 -4.88 -2.28 -3.91
N LEU A 62 -5.31 -3.00 -4.95
CA LEU A 62 -5.73 -2.45 -6.23
C LEU A 62 -7.26 -2.41 -6.26
N PHE A 63 -7.82 -1.21 -6.35
CA PHE A 63 -9.26 -0.97 -6.30
C PHE A 63 -9.76 -0.37 -7.62
N ASP A 64 -10.89 -0.84 -8.12
CA ASP A 64 -11.58 -0.29 -9.29
C ASP A 64 -12.75 0.60 -8.83
N TYR A 65 -12.69 1.88 -9.15
CA TYR A 65 -13.73 2.84 -8.84
C TYR A 65 -15.01 2.66 -9.64
N ASP A 66 -14.93 2.18 -10.88
CA ASP A 66 -16.11 2.01 -11.73
C ASP A 66 -16.93 0.81 -11.26
N ALA A 67 -16.25 -0.29 -10.95
CA ALA A 67 -16.87 -1.49 -10.38
C ALA A 67 -17.14 -1.39 -8.86
N GLN A 68 -16.62 -0.36 -8.19
CA GLN A 68 -16.65 -0.20 -6.73
C GLN A 68 -16.15 -1.45 -5.99
N SER A 69 -15.07 -2.07 -6.51
CA SER A 69 -14.63 -3.39 -6.05
C SER A 69 -13.13 -3.50 -5.88
N LEU A 70 -12.72 -4.38 -4.95
CA LEU A 70 -11.33 -4.78 -4.77
C LEU A 70 -10.94 -5.73 -5.91
N VAL A 71 -9.94 -5.35 -6.70
CA VAL A 71 -9.41 -6.17 -7.80
C VAL A 71 -8.37 -7.16 -7.27
N ASP A 72 -7.45 -6.68 -6.43
CA ASP A 72 -6.40 -7.49 -5.81
C ASP A 72 -5.93 -6.87 -4.49
N SER A 73 -5.37 -7.68 -3.60
CA SER A 73 -4.76 -7.23 -2.36
C SER A 73 -3.59 -8.11 -1.94
N ARG A 74 -2.55 -7.48 -1.42
CA ARG A 74 -1.42 -8.15 -0.76
C ARG A 74 -1.30 -7.67 0.67
N VAL A 75 -1.28 -8.60 1.61
CA VAL A 75 -0.92 -8.35 3.01
C VAL A 75 0.59 -8.31 3.10
N CYS A 76 1.14 -7.34 3.83
CA CYS A 76 2.58 -7.10 3.92
C CYS A 76 3.02 -7.07 5.39
N ASP A 77 3.97 -7.94 5.72
CA ASP A 77 4.59 -8.03 7.04
C ASP A 77 5.75 -7.03 7.17
N ASP A 78 6.27 -6.53 6.05
CA ASP A 78 7.28 -5.47 6.03
C ASP A 78 7.12 -4.48 4.86
N ILE A 79 8.01 -3.48 4.83
CA ILE A 79 8.02 -2.42 3.80
C ILE A 79 8.45 -2.96 2.43
N GLU A 80 9.36 -3.93 2.38
CA GLU A 80 9.89 -4.48 1.12
C GLU A 80 8.82 -5.31 0.40
N GLU A 81 8.02 -6.08 1.13
CA GLU A 81 6.84 -6.75 0.60
C GLU A 81 5.82 -5.75 0.05
N GLY A 82 5.63 -4.62 0.73
CA GLY A 82 4.80 -3.52 0.24
C GLY A 82 5.33 -2.89 -1.05
N VAL A 83 6.66 -2.76 -1.19
CA VAL A 83 7.30 -2.29 -2.42
C VAL A 83 7.08 -3.28 -3.56
N ALA A 84 7.31 -4.57 -3.32
CA ALA A 84 7.11 -5.60 -4.33
C ALA A 84 5.64 -5.66 -4.80
N ALA A 85 4.68 -5.58 -3.89
CA ALA A 85 3.26 -5.53 -4.23
C ALA A 85 2.89 -4.28 -5.04
N PHE A 86 3.44 -3.13 -4.68
CA PHE A 86 3.21 -1.89 -5.41
C PHE A 86 3.76 -1.93 -6.84
N GLU A 87 4.97 -2.45 -7.02
CA GLU A 87 5.60 -2.59 -8.33
C GLU A 87 4.90 -3.63 -9.22
N ASP A 88 4.45 -4.74 -8.63
CA ASP A 88 3.62 -5.73 -9.32
C ASP A 88 2.32 -5.09 -9.84
N PHE A 89 1.64 -4.28 -9.04
CA PHE A 89 0.40 -3.62 -9.45
C PHE A 89 0.60 -2.56 -10.54
N ILE A 90 1.72 -1.84 -10.55
CA ILE A 90 2.03 -0.88 -11.62
C ILE A 90 2.36 -1.59 -12.94
N SER A 91 2.90 -2.80 -12.87
CA SER A 91 3.35 -3.54 -14.05
C SER A 91 2.23 -4.29 -14.78
N ARG A 92 0.98 -4.14 -14.32
CA ARG A 92 -0.22 -4.78 -14.89
C ARG A 92 -0.86 -3.98 -16.02
#